data_AF-A0A2I0NUG6-F1
#
_entry.id   AF-A0A2I0NUG6-F1
#
_cell.length_a   1.000
_cell.length_b   1.000
_cell.length_c   1.000
_cell.angle_alpha   90.00
_cell.angle_beta   90.00
_cell.angle_gamma   90.00
#
_symmetry.space_group_name_H-M   'P 1'
#
loop_
_entity.id
_entity.type
_entity.pdbx_description
1 polymer ?
#
loop_
_entity_poly.entity_id
_entity_poly.type
_entity_poly.pdbx_seq_one_letter_code
_entity_poly.pdbx_strand_id
1 'polypeptide(L)'
;MIPVAYENLLKSVDESAEERERELKETARITIESLRKKAREQAEQIRQSHISDAEKSAAIEKNKLLYLAGAENKARLIKIKEQLFLAAFNEAKLRLSRLRNDPEYPDIFKKLTVDAAASLQAGGFHVHVDKRDEELCKKTLASLNLHAEIIPDLTSAGGLVACLPDRSVIISNIVESRLERAGDLKKLEIYSILTGD
;
A
#
# COMPACT_ATOMS: atom_id res chain seq x y z
N MET A 1 -80.41 -24.73 -75.27
CA MET A 1 -80.33 -24.40 -73.83
C MET A 1 -78.89 -24.59 -73.29
N ILE A 2 -77.89 -24.11 -74.03
CA ILE A 2 -76.44 -24.28 -73.74
C ILE A 2 -75.71 -22.94 -73.40
N PRO A 3 -76.18 -21.72 -73.78
CA PRO A 3 -75.46 -20.47 -73.49
C PRO A 3 -75.39 -20.08 -72.01
N VAL A 4 -76.47 -20.28 -71.26
CA VAL A 4 -76.61 -19.85 -69.85
C VAL A 4 -75.69 -20.64 -68.91
N ALA A 5 -75.37 -21.89 -69.25
CA ALA A 5 -74.47 -22.73 -68.47
C ALA A 5 -73.00 -22.30 -68.61
N TYR A 6 -72.61 -21.76 -69.77
CA TYR A 6 -71.24 -21.31 -70.04
C TYR A 6 -70.95 -19.94 -69.40
N GLU A 7 -71.90 -19.00 -69.47
CA GLU A 7 -71.80 -17.70 -68.77
C GLU A 7 -71.75 -17.87 -67.25
N ASN A 8 -72.58 -18.77 -66.68
CA ASN A 8 -72.54 -19.06 -65.25
C ASN A 8 -71.22 -19.71 -64.83
N LEU A 9 -70.60 -20.54 -65.69
CA LEU A 9 -69.29 -21.14 -65.42
C LEU A 9 -68.19 -20.06 -65.41
N LEU A 10 -68.14 -19.19 -66.43
CA LEU A 10 -67.20 -18.07 -66.50
C LEU A 10 -67.31 -17.15 -65.28
N LYS A 11 -68.54 -16.79 -64.91
CA LYS A 11 -68.79 -15.95 -63.74
C LYS A 11 -68.35 -16.59 -62.42
N SER A 12 -68.55 -17.90 -62.26
CA SER A 12 -68.07 -18.64 -61.08
C SER A 12 -66.54 -18.75 -61.02
N VAL A 13 -65.87 -18.77 -62.18
CA VAL A 13 -64.41 -18.79 -62.27
C VAL A 13 -63.84 -17.42 -61.90
N ASP A 14 -64.46 -16.34 -62.38
CA ASP A 14 -64.06 -14.96 -62.04
C ASP A 14 -64.28 -14.67 -60.54
N GLU A 15 -65.43 -15.04 -59.98
CA GLU A 15 -65.72 -14.88 -58.55
C GLU A 15 -64.72 -15.68 -57.68
N SER A 16 -64.36 -16.90 -58.09
CA SER A 16 -63.34 -17.73 -57.42
C SER A 16 -61.93 -17.15 -57.53
N ALA A 17 -61.61 -16.49 -58.65
CA ALA A 17 -60.34 -15.80 -58.85
C ALA A 17 -60.23 -14.55 -57.96
N GLU A 18 -61.29 -13.75 -57.87
CA GLU A 18 -61.35 -12.56 -57.01
C GLU A 18 -61.31 -12.92 -55.52
N GLU A 19 -61.93 -14.03 -55.12
CA GLU A 19 -61.86 -14.54 -53.75
C GLU A 19 -60.43 -14.98 -53.40
N ARG A 20 -59.78 -15.74 -54.29
CA ARG A 20 -58.36 -16.12 -54.12
C ARG A 20 -57.43 -14.92 -54.08
N GLU A 21 -57.66 -13.90 -54.91
CA GLU A 21 -56.87 -12.68 -54.89
C GLU A 21 -57.00 -11.94 -53.55
N ARG A 22 -58.22 -11.87 -53.00
CA ARG A 22 -58.48 -11.28 -51.68
C ARG A 22 -57.80 -12.08 -50.56
N GLU A 23 -57.92 -13.40 -50.57
CA GLU A 23 -57.25 -14.27 -49.59
C GLU A 23 -55.72 -14.12 -49.63
N LEU A 24 -55.13 -14.06 -50.83
CA LEU A 24 -53.70 -13.84 -51.02
C LEU A 24 -53.25 -12.49 -50.47
N LYS A 25 -54.01 -11.42 -50.75
CA LYS A 25 -53.72 -10.07 -50.26
C LYS A 25 -53.80 -9.99 -48.74
N GLU A 26 -54.82 -10.60 -48.14
CA GLU A 26 -54.98 -10.60 -46.68
C GLU A 26 -53.89 -11.43 -45.99
N THR A 27 -53.58 -12.61 -46.54
CA THR A 27 -52.50 -13.46 -46.02
C THR A 27 -51.14 -12.75 -46.13
N ALA A 28 -50.87 -12.08 -47.25
CA ALA A 28 -49.65 -11.29 -47.42
C ALA A 28 -49.58 -10.13 -46.42
N ARG A 29 -50.69 -9.44 -46.17
CA ARG A 29 -50.77 -8.36 -45.18
C ARG A 29 -50.46 -8.87 -43.77
N ILE A 30 -51.12 -9.93 -43.32
CA ILE A 30 -50.89 -10.55 -42.00
C ILE A 30 -49.43 -10.99 -41.88
N THR A 31 -48.87 -11.59 -42.93
CA THR A 31 -47.48 -12.04 -42.96
C THR A 31 -46.51 -10.86 -42.79
N ILE A 32 -46.72 -9.76 -43.54
CA ILE A 32 -45.90 -8.54 -43.45
C ILE A 32 -45.99 -7.91 -42.06
N GLU A 33 -47.20 -7.81 -41.48
CA GLU A 33 -47.38 -7.28 -40.12
C GLU A 33 -46.64 -8.14 -39.09
N SER A 34 -46.74 -9.47 -39.20
CA SER A 34 -46.02 -10.39 -38.31
C SER A 34 -44.50 -10.27 -38.45
N LEU A 35 -44.00 -10.11 -39.68
CA LEU A 35 -42.57 -9.98 -39.96
C LEU A 35 -42.03 -8.66 -39.41
N ARG A 36 -42.78 -7.56 -39.60
CA ARG A 36 -42.43 -6.25 -39.03
C ARG A 36 -42.41 -6.27 -37.51
N LYS A 37 -43.37 -6.95 -36.88
CA LYS A 37 -43.42 -7.10 -35.43
C LYS A 37 -42.19 -7.87 -34.92
N LYS A 38 -41.88 -9.03 -35.52
CA LYS A 38 -40.70 -9.82 -35.17
C LYS A 38 -39.39 -9.05 -35.36
N ALA A 39 -39.24 -8.33 -36.47
CA ALA A 39 -38.06 -7.52 -36.74
C ALA A 39 -37.88 -6.40 -35.70
N ARG A 40 -38.97 -5.75 -35.26
CA ARG A 40 -38.93 -4.74 -34.19
C ARG A 40 -38.55 -5.35 -32.84
N GLU A 41 -39.12 -6.48 -32.48
CA GLU A 41 -38.80 -7.19 -31.24
C GLU A 41 -37.33 -7.61 -31.20
N GLN A 42 -36.81 -8.16 -32.31
CA GLN A 42 -35.40 -8.50 -32.44
C GLN A 42 -34.49 -7.28 -32.36
N ALA A 43 -34.83 -6.18 -33.04
CA ALA A 43 -34.06 -4.95 -32.99
C ALA A 43 -34.00 -4.38 -31.56
N GLU A 44 -35.11 -4.41 -30.83
CA GLU A 44 -35.16 -3.94 -29.45
C GLU A 44 -34.35 -4.84 -28.50
N GLN A 45 -34.42 -6.17 -28.67
CA GLN A 45 -33.58 -7.11 -27.92
C GLN A 45 -32.09 -6.85 -28.14
N ILE A 46 -31.67 -6.65 -29.40
CA ILE A 46 -30.27 -6.34 -29.74
C ILE A 46 -29.86 -5.01 -29.10
N ARG A 47 -30.71 -3.98 -29.22
CA ARG A 47 -30.45 -2.67 -28.61
C ARG A 47 -30.28 -2.76 -27.10
N GLN A 48 -31.16 -3.49 -26.44
CA GLN A 48 -31.15 -3.63 -24.99
C GLN A 48 -29.96 -4.47 -24.50
N SER A 49 -29.55 -5.50 -25.26
CA SER A 49 -28.31 -6.23 -24.99
C SER A 49 -27.09 -5.32 -25.08
N HIS A 50 -26.98 -4.52 -26.14
CA HIS A 50 -25.85 -3.60 -26.29
C HIS A 50 -25.78 -2.55 -25.19
N ILE A 51 -26.92 -2.00 -24.77
CA ILE A 51 -26.97 -1.07 -23.64
C ILE A 51 -26.53 -1.76 -22.36
N SER A 52 -27.06 -2.95 -22.07
CA SER A 52 -26.70 -3.71 -20.87
C SER A 52 -25.21 -4.04 -20.81
N ASP A 53 -24.62 -4.43 -21.95
CA ASP A 53 -23.20 -4.77 -22.03
C ASP A 53 -22.33 -3.52 -21.87
N ALA A 54 -22.72 -2.39 -22.49
CA ALA A 54 -22.03 -1.12 -22.31
C ALA A 54 -22.08 -0.63 -20.85
N GLU A 55 -23.22 -0.77 -20.17
CA GLU A 55 -23.37 -0.43 -18.75
C GLU A 55 -22.49 -1.30 -17.86
N LYS A 56 -22.44 -2.61 -18.11
CA LYS A 56 -21.56 -3.54 -17.37
C LYS A 56 -20.09 -3.18 -17.57
N SER A 57 -19.66 -2.94 -18.81
CA SER A 57 -18.29 -2.53 -19.11
C SER A 57 -17.93 -1.21 -18.44
N ALA A 58 -18.82 -0.21 -18.47
CA ALA A 58 -18.60 1.07 -17.80
C ALA A 58 -18.52 0.91 -16.27
N ALA A 59 -19.36 0.06 -15.67
CA ALA A 59 -19.31 -0.23 -14.25
C ALA A 59 -18.00 -0.93 -13.83
N ILE A 60 -17.52 -1.89 -14.62
CA ILE A 60 -16.24 -2.57 -14.39
C ILE A 60 -15.08 -1.57 -14.44
N GLU A 61 -15.02 -0.73 -15.48
CA GLU A 61 -13.94 0.25 -15.62
C GLU A 61 -13.99 1.30 -14.50
N LYS A 62 -15.18 1.79 -14.14
CA LYS A 62 -15.35 2.69 -12.99
C LYS A 62 -14.82 2.07 -11.70
N ASN A 63 -15.18 0.82 -11.40
CA ASN A 63 -14.75 0.14 -10.19
C ASN A 63 -13.23 -0.06 -10.18
N LYS A 64 -12.64 -0.41 -11.32
CA LYS A 64 -11.19 -0.52 -11.48
C LYS A 64 -10.50 0.81 -11.23
N LEU A 65 -10.98 1.92 -11.79
CA LEU A 65 -10.42 3.26 -11.56
C LEU A 65 -10.50 3.67 -10.09
N LEU A 66 -11.64 3.43 -9.42
CA LEU A 66 -11.79 3.69 -7.99
C LEU A 66 -10.83 2.86 -7.14
N TYR A 67 -10.65 1.59 -7.48
CA TYR A 67 -9.71 0.72 -6.79
C TYR A 67 -8.27 1.21 -6.94
N LEU A 68 -7.85 1.56 -8.16
CA LEU A 68 -6.51 2.08 -8.44
C LEU A 68 -6.26 3.41 -7.72
N ALA A 69 -7.21 4.33 -7.77
CA ALA A 69 -7.12 5.61 -7.06
C ALA A 69 -7.04 5.41 -5.52
N GLY A 70 -7.83 4.48 -4.99
CA GLY A 70 -7.77 4.12 -3.57
C GLY A 70 -6.43 3.52 -3.17
N ALA A 71 -5.86 2.63 -3.98
CA ALA A 71 -4.55 2.05 -3.75
C ALA A 71 -3.43 3.10 -3.81
N GLU A 72 -3.50 4.01 -4.80
CA GLU A 72 -2.54 5.11 -4.95
C GLU A 72 -2.57 6.05 -3.74
N ASN A 73 -3.77 6.43 -3.27
CA ASN A 73 -3.90 7.27 -2.08
C ASN A 73 -3.33 6.61 -0.83
N LYS A 74 -3.60 5.31 -0.63
CA LYS A 74 -3.01 4.55 0.48
C LYS A 74 -1.48 4.52 0.41
N ALA A 75 -0.92 4.26 -0.78
CA ALA A 75 0.52 4.26 -0.98
C ALA A 75 1.14 5.64 -0.71
N ARG A 76 0.50 6.73 -1.17
CA ARG A 76 0.94 8.10 -0.90
C ARG A 76 0.92 8.40 0.60
N LEU A 77 -0.14 8.03 1.32
CA LEU A 77 -0.23 8.22 2.76
C LEU A 77 0.89 7.50 3.51
N ILE A 78 1.14 6.22 3.19
CA ILE A 78 2.24 5.44 3.80
C ILE A 78 3.58 6.15 3.58
N LYS A 79 3.84 6.60 2.33
CA LYS A 79 5.08 7.30 1.99
C LYS A 79 5.26 8.60 2.76
N ILE A 80 4.19 9.39 2.90
CA ILE A 80 4.23 10.65 3.68
C ILE A 80 4.50 10.36 5.16
N LYS A 81 3.81 9.35 5.73
CA LYS A 81 4.03 8.93 7.13
C LYS A 81 5.50 8.53 7.33
N GLU A 82 6.06 7.72 6.44
CA GLU A 82 7.46 7.28 6.52
C GLU A 82 8.45 8.45 6.38
N GLN A 83 8.20 9.38 5.47
CA GLN A 83 9.03 10.58 5.31
C GLN A 83 9.03 11.45 6.58
N LEU A 84 7.87 11.62 7.21
CA LEU A 84 7.74 12.38 8.45
C LEU A 84 8.48 11.69 9.60
N PHE A 85 8.36 10.37 9.71
CA PHE A 85 9.13 9.57 10.67
C PHE A 85 10.64 9.74 10.46
N LEU A 86 11.12 9.58 9.23
CA LEU A 86 12.55 9.73 8.91
C LEU A 86 13.05 11.15 9.19
N ALA A 87 12.26 12.18 8.90
CA ALA A 87 12.61 13.57 9.20
C ALA A 87 12.75 13.79 10.71
N ALA A 88 11.78 13.33 11.51
CA ALA A 88 11.84 13.42 12.98
C ALA A 88 13.04 12.64 13.54
N PHE A 89 13.32 11.46 12.99
CA PHE A 89 14.44 10.62 13.40
C PHE A 89 15.80 11.24 13.07
N ASN A 90 15.93 11.86 11.90
CA ASN A 90 17.13 12.59 11.50
C ASN A 90 17.35 13.84 12.35
N GLU A 91 16.29 14.57 12.69
CA GLU A 91 16.37 15.70 13.62
C GLU A 91 16.85 15.25 15.01
N ALA A 92 16.36 14.11 15.50
CA ALA A 92 16.85 13.51 16.74
C ALA A 92 18.35 13.15 16.66
N LYS A 93 18.79 12.55 15.54
CA LYS A 93 20.23 12.28 15.27
C LYS A 93 21.06 13.57 15.33
N LEU A 94 20.60 14.63 14.67
CA LEU A 94 21.31 15.92 14.66
C LEU A 94 21.41 16.54 16.05
N ARG A 95 20.34 16.49 16.86
CA ARG A 95 20.39 16.97 18.25
C ARG A 95 21.36 16.16 19.08
N LEU A 96 21.30 14.84 18.98
CA LEU A 96 22.17 13.92 19.72
C LEU A 96 23.63 13.97 19.25
N SER A 97 23.91 14.42 18.01
CA SER A 97 25.29 14.66 17.56
C SER A 97 26.04 15.70 18.40
N ARG A 98 25.29 16.57 19.09
CA ARG A 98 25.82 17.61 19.98
C ARG A 98 25.84 17.18 21.44
N LEU A 99 25.53 15.91 21.75
CA LEU A 99 25.42 15.40 23.11
C LEU A 99 26.68 15.65 23.94
N ARG A 100 27.88 15.57 23.34
CA ARG A 100 29.14 15.86 24.04
C ARG A 100 29.27 17.27 24.58
N ASN A 101 28.54 18.23 24.01
CA ASN A 101 28.53 19.61 24.46
C ASN A 101 27.57 19.84 25.64
N ASP A 102 26.76 18.83 25.97
CA ASP A 102 25.85 18.87 27.09
C ASP A 102 26.64 18.74 28.41
N PRO A 103 26.46 19.66 29.38
CA PRO A 103 27.10 19.56 30.70
C PRO A 103 26.83 18.24 31.43
N GLU A 104 25.70 17.57 31.15
CA GLU A 104 25.32 16.29 31.76
C GLU A 104 25.97 15.08 31.08
N TYR A 105 26.68 15.27 29.96
CA TYR A 105 27.27 14.17 29.19
C TYR A 105 28.17 13.24 30.00
N PRO A 106 29.04 13.72 30.92
CA PRO A 106 29.84 12.83 31.78
C PRO A 106 28.99 11.86 32.60
N ASP A 107 27.86 12.31 33.15
CA ASP A 107 26.96 11.47 33.94
C ASP A 107 26.19 10.48 33.05
N ILE A 108 25.80 10.91 31.84
CA ILE A 108 25.21 10.02 30.83
C ILE A 108 26.21 8.95 30.43
N PHE A 109 27.45 9.31 30.13
CA PHE A 109 28.52 8.40 29.76
C PHE A 109 28.76 7.38 30.88
N LYS A 110 28.81 7.82 32.14
CA LYS A 110 28.93 6.93 33.30
C LYS A 110 27.80 5.90 33.37
N LYS A 111 26.54 6.30 33.16
CA LYS A 111 25.40 5.37 33.11
C LYS A 111 25.56 4.36 31.96
N LEU A 112 25.97 4.81 30.77
CA LEU A 112 26.23 3.94 29.62
C LEU A 112 27.34 2.91 29.89
N THR A 113 28.39 3.30 30.65
CA THR A 113 29.45 2.40 31.10
C THR A 113 28.95 1.37 32.09
N VAL A 114 28.14 1.76 33.07
CA VAL A 114 27.54 0.83 34.04
C VAL A 114 26.64 -0.19 33.34
N ASP A 115 25.77 0.25 32.43
CA ASP A 115 24.88 -0.63 31.67
C ASP A 115 25.67 -1.66 30.83
N ALA A 116 26.77 -1.23 30.20
CA ALA A 116 27.62 -2.10 29.40
C ALA A 116 28.39 -3.11 30.27
N ALA A 117 28.97 -2.63 31.38
CA ALA A 117 29.72 -3.47 32.31
C ALA A 117 28.82 -4.50 33.02
N ALA A 118 27.58 -4.14 33.38
CA ALA A 118 26.62 -5.07 33.98
C ALA A 118 26.27 -6.25 33.06
N SER A 119 26.35 -6.03 31.75
CA SER A 119 26.04 -7.03 30.72
C SER A 119 27.25 -7.93 30.40
N LEU A 120 28.46 -7.54 30.78
CA LEU A 120 29.70 -8.30 30.64
C LEU A 120 30.07 -8.92 31.99
N GLN A 121 29.91 -10.23 32.14
CA GLN A 121 30.26 -10.94 33.38
C GLN A 121 31.73 -10.69 33.76
N ALA A 122 32.02 -10.67 35.06
CA ALA A 122 33.29 -10.27 35.65
C ALA A 122 34.52 -10.98 35.04
N GLY A 123 35.12 -10.32 34.06
CA GLY A 123 36.36 -10.66 33.38
C GLY A 123 36.81 -9.43 32.62
N GLY A 124 38.12 -9.19 32.51
CA GLY A 124 38.64 -8.01 31.81
C GLY A 124 38.01 -7.85 30.42
N PHE A 125 37.53 -6.65 30.11
CA PHE A 125 36.85 -6.34 28.86
C PHE A 125 37.52 -5.16 28.16
N HIS A 126 37.32 -5.04 26.86
CA HIS A 126 37.79 -3.90 26.07
C HIS A 126 36.66 -2.90 25.86
N VAL A 127 37.00 -1.62 25.89
CA VAL A 127 36.08 -0.51 25.71
C VAL A 127 36.54 0.32 24.53
N HIS A 128 35.79 0.23 23.44
CA HIS A 128 35.97 1.02 22.24
C HIS A 128 35.21 2.35 22.37
N VAL A 129 35.93 3.46 22.25
CA VAL A 129 35.39 4.82 22.40
C VAL A 129 35.90 5.73 21.31
N ASP A 130 35.20 6.84 21.12
CA ASP A 130 35.73 7.92 20.29
C ASP A 130 36.93 8.55 20.98
N LYS A 131 37.95 8.93 20.20
CA LYS A 131 39.15 9.58 20.72
C LYS A 131 38.84 10.81 21.58
N ARG A 132 37.74 11.53 21.28
CA ARG A 132 37.28 12.68 22.06
C ARG A 132 36.80 12.32 23.48
N ASP A 133 36.37 11.08 23.68
CA ASP A 133 35.85 10.56 24.95
C ASP A 133 36.89 9.78 25.77
N GLU A 134 38.12 9.63 25.26
CA GLU A 134 39.17 8.79 25.88
C GLU A 134 39.46 9.19 27.34
N GLU A 135 39.68 10.48 27.59
CA GLU A 135 39.96 11.00 28.93
C GLU A 135 38.76 10.90 29.88
N LEU A 136 37.55 11.06 29.34
CA LEU A 136 36.31 10.86 30.10
C LEU A 136 36.13 9.37 30.45
N CYS A 137 36.45 8.48 29.53
CA CYS A 137 36.39 7.03 29.73
C CYS A 137 37.36 6.58 30.82
N LYS A 138 38.63 7.05 30.79
CA LYS A 138 39.62 6.78 31.85
C LYS A 138 39.13 7.19 33.23
N LYS A 139 38.62 8.42 33.36
CA LYS A 139 38.07 8.94 34.63
C LYS A 139 36.87 8.13 35.10
N THR A 140 35.99 7.76 34.18
CA THR A 140 34.76 7.00 34.49
C THR A 140 35.10 5.60 34.98
N LEU A 141 35.97 4.87 34.29
CA LEU A 141 36.40 3.52 34.68
C LEU A 141 37.11 3.52 36.04
N ALA A 142 38.00 4.50 36.27
CA ALA A 142 38.64 4.69 37.57
C ALA A 142 37.62 4.97 38.69
N SER A 143 36.61 5.81 38.44
CA SER A 143 35.57 6.12 39.42
C SER A 143 34.66 4.93 39.76
N LEU A 144 34.56 3.95 38.85
CA LEU A 144 33.74 2.75 39.00
C LEU A 144 34.55 1.53 39.48
N ASN A 145 35.87 1.68 39.70
CA ASN A 145 36.80 0.57 39.99
C ASN A 145 36.70 -0.57 38.98
N LEU A 146 36.54 -0.24 37.69
CA LEU A 146 36.48 -1.21 36.60
C LEU A 146 37.83 -1.30 35.89
N HIS A 147 38.31 -2.52 35.65
CA HIS A 147 39.52 -2.78 34.88
C HIS A 147 39.14 -3.15 33.44
N ALA A 148 39.37 -2.21 32.52
CA ALA A 148 39.13 -2.40 31.09
C ALA A 148 40.24 -1.76 30.24
N GLU A 149 40.54 -2.35 29.10
CA GLU A 149 41.45 -1.77 28.11
C GLU A 149 40.67 -0.78 27.23
N ILE A 150 41.18 0.45 27.09
CA ILE A 150 40.52 1.51 26.32
C ILE A 150 41.12 1.54 24.92
N ILE A 151 40.28 1.40 23.90
CA ILE A 151 40.66 1.40 22.48
C ILE A 151 39.98 2.60 21.81
N PRO A 152 40.70 3.70 21.50
CA PRO A 152 40.11 4.89 20.90
C PRO A 152 40.02 4.78 19.36
N ASP A 153 39.28 3.80 18.85
CA ASP A 153 39.13 3.51 17.41
C ASP A 153 37.75 3.84 16.82
N LEU A 154 36.81 4.29 17.65
CA LEU A 154 35.43 4.54 17.24
C LEU A 154 35.25 5.97 16.72
N THR A 155 34.33 6.16 15.77
CA THR A 155 33.79 7.49 15.43
C THR A 155 32.30 7.49 15.70
N SER A 156 31.86 8.27 16.69
CA SER A 156 30.43 8.33 17.07
C SER A 156 30.05 9.72 17.61
N ALA A 157 28.75 9.96 17.77
CA ALA A 157 28.21 11.12 18.49
C ALA A 157 28.48 11.07 20.00
N GLY A 158 28.69 9.88 20.56
CA GLY A 158 29.02 9.64 21.96
C GLY A 158 28.72 8.22 22.40
N GLY A 159 29.08 7.90 23.64
CA GLY A 159 28.92 6.56 24.22
C GLY A 159 30.11 5.64 23.95
N LEU A 160 29.89 4.34 24.07
CA LEU A 160 30.96 3.34 24.01
C LEU A 160 30.47 2.00 23.46
N VAL A 161 31.40 1.19 22.96
CA VAL A 161 31.18 -0.23 22.67
C VAL A 161 32.06 -1.04 23.60
N ALA A 162 31.47 -1.95 24.38
CA ALA A 162 32.21 -2.84 25.25
C ALA A 162 32.21 -4.25 24.66
N CYS A 163 33.35 -4.94 24.70
CA CYS A 163 33.47 -6.29 24.18
C CYS A 163 34.40 -7.15 25.04
N LEU A 164 34.19 -8.47 25.01
CA LEU A 164 35.14 -9.41 25.59
C LEU A 164 36.43 -9.47 24.75
N PRO A 165 37.58 -9.86 25.33
CA PRO A 165 38.85 -9.95 24.59
C PRO A 165 38.80 -10.91 23.39
N ASP A 166 37.98 -11.96 23.48
CA ASP A 166 37.73 -12.93 22.42
C ASP A 166 36.66 -12.47 21.39
N ARG A 167 36.07 -11.28 21.59
CA ARG A 167 34.97 -10.70 20.81
C ARG A 167 33.70 -11.56 20.74
N SER A 168 33.54 -12.54 21.65
CA SER A 168 32.34 -13.39 21.69
C SER A 168 31.07 -12.62 22.06
N VAL A 169 31.21 -11.56 22.88
CA VAL A 169 30.13 -10.66 23.28
C VAL A 169 30.52 -9.22 22.95
N ILE A 170 29.62 -8.51 22.27
CA ILE A 170 29.76 -7.10 21.90
C ILE A 170 28.50 -6.36 22.33
N ILE A 171 28.66 -5.33 23.15
CA ILE A 171 27.58 -4.45 23.61
C ILE A 171 27.84 -3.06 23.09
N SER A 172 27.03 -2.63 22.12
CA SER A 172 27.05 -1.27 21.62
C SER A 172 26.13 -0.39 22.48
N ASN A 173 26.72 0.55 23.22
CA ASN A 173 26.02 1.61 23.95
C ASN A 173 26.38 3.00 23.38
N ILE A 174 26.57 3.07 22.06
CA ILE A 174 26.70 4.34 21.36
C ILE A 174 25.32 4.96 21.16
N VAL A 175 25.31 6.29 21.01
CA VAL A 175 24.10 7.09 20.83
C VAL A 175 23.28 6.62 19.62
N GLU A 176 23.94 6.33 18.51
CA GLU A 176 23.33 5.88 17.26
C GLU A 176 22.57 4.55 17.45
N SER A 177 23.23 3.54 18.03
CA SER A 177 22.62 2.22 18.28
C SER A 177 21.49 2.28 19.32
N ARG A 178 21.53 3.21 20.28
CA ARG A 178 20.42 3.40 21.23
C ARG A 178 19.24 4.10 20.56
N LEU A 179 19.50 5.11 19.72
CA LEU A 179 18.47 5.80 18.98
C LEU A 179 17.76 4.87 17.99
N GLU A 180 18.51 4.03 17.26
CA GLU A 180 17.95 2.99 16.37
C GLU A 180 17.02 2.04 17.11
N ARG A 181 17.48 1.47 18.23
CA ARG A 181 16.62 0.61 19.08
C ARG A 181 15.39 1.32 19.60
N ALA A 182 15.51 2.59 20.03
CA ALA A 182 14.37 3.38 20.48
C ALA A 182 13.38 3.65 19.33
N GLY A 183 13.89 3.94 18.13
CA GLY A 183 13.10 4.12 16.92
C GLY A 183 12.29 2.88 16.55
N ASP A 184 12.90 1.69 16.63
CA ASP A 184 12.22 0.43 16.34
C ASP A 184 11.17 0.08 17.39
N LEU A 185 11.52 0.19 18.68
CA LEU A 185 10.61 -0.15 19.78
C LEU A 185 9.41 0.79 19.88
N LYS A 186 9.63 2.09 19.61
CA LYS A 186 8.60 3.12 19.72
C LYS A 186 8.02 3.52 18.36
N LYS A 187 8.30 2.77 17.29
CA LYS A 187 7.88 3.12 15.93
C LYS A 187 6.38 3.40 15.84
N LEU A 188 5.55 2.52 16.41
CA LEU A 188 4.09 2.67 16.41
C LEU A 188 3.62 3.89 17.21
N GLU A 189 4.22 4.15 18.37
CA GLU A 189 3.91 5.31 19.22
C GLU A 189 4.30 6.62 18.51
N ILE A 190 5.47 6.65 17.88
CA ILE A 190 5.93 7.80 17.09
C ILE A 190 4.99 8.05 15.92
N TYR A 191 4.54 7.00 15.22
CA TYR A 191 3.56 7.14 14.15
C TYR A 191 2.23 7.70 14.66
N SER A 192 1.69 7.18 15.75
CA SER A 192 0.47 7.66 16.40
C SER A 192 0.56 9.16 16.73
N ILE A 193 1.65 9.58 17.39
CA ILE A 193 1.87 11.00 17.75
C ILE A 193 1.98 11.88 16.51
N LEU A 194 2.73 11.45 15.50
CA LEU A 194 2.97 12.23 14.28
C LEU A 194 1.73 12.35 13.39
N THR A 195 0.83 11.36 13.43
CA THR A 195 -0.35 11.31 12.55
C THR A 195 -1.66 11.61 13.25
N GLY A 196 -1.65 11.77 14.58
CA GLY A 196 -2.85 12.05 15.38
C GLY A 196 -3.82 10.87 15.47
N ASP A 197 -3.31 9.65 15.30
CA ASP A 197 -4.07 8.38 15.43
C ASP A 197 -3.96 7.82 16.85
#